data_AF-A0A232ERE2-F1
#
_entry.id   AF-A0A232ERE2-F1
#
_cell.length_a   1.000
_cell.length_b   1.000
_cell.length_c   1.000
_cell.angle_alpha   90.00
_cell.angle_beta   90.00
_cell.angle_gamma   90.00
#
_symmetry.space_group_name_H-M   'P 1'
#
loop_
_entity.id
_entity.type
_entity.pdbx_description
1 polymer ?
#
loop_
_entity_poly.entity_id
_entity_poly.type
_entity_poly.pdbx_seq_one_letter_code
_entity_poly.pdbx_strand_id
1 'polypeptide(L)'
;MPGENATDEVISDPNEAFRINNFNITIDTAVSTLECRFKAFNNQLYADLAWLDPRSFNEISVSRLQAPTPEVLCEKLISFKPDMIAESLRNELINLAAQWNMLKITHLEDYSMNFEDDDIETLSDNERDEAFERESKKKHVSCKN
;
A
#
# COMPACT_ATOMS: atom_id res chain seq x y z
N MET A 1 7.88 25.15 -30.23
CA MET A 1 6.70 24.39 -30.68
C MET A 1 5.48 25.11 -30.13
N PRO A 2 4.55 25.61 -30.97
CA PRO A 2 3.32 26.22 -30.50
C PRO A 2 2.22 25.14 -30.46
N GLY A 3 1.83 24.71 -29.27
CA GLY A 3 0.84 23.64 -29.12
C GLY A 3 0.17 23.52 -27.74
N GLU A 4 0.49 24.41 -26.80
CA GLU A 4 -0.15 24.41 -25.48
C GLU A 4 -0.82 25.76 -25.30
N ASN A 5 -2.12 25.80 -25.58
CA ASN A 5 -3.09 26.79 -25.11
C ASN A 5 -4.48 26.23 -25.48
N ALA A 6 -4.79 25.02 -25.02
CA ALA A 6 -6.19 24.63 -24.94
C ALA A 6 -6.79 25.49 -23.84
N THR A 7 -7.48 26.57 -24.22
CA THR A 7 -8.31 27.32 -23.30
C THR A 7 -9.33 26.35 -22.72
N ASP A 8 -9.40 26.24 -21.39
CA ASP A 8 -10.42 25.43 -20.73
C ASP A 8 -11.78 25.69 -21.37
N GLU A 9 -12.46 24.61 -21.80
CA GLU A 9 -13.77 24.73 -22.42
C GLU A 9 -14.72 25.42 -21.44
N VAL A 10 -15.34 26.51 -21.88
CA VAL A 10 -16.30 27.24 -21.06
C VAL A 10 -17.55 26.39 -20.90
N ILE A 11 -17.74 25.81 -19.71
CA ILE A 11 -18.93 25.06 -19.35
C ILE A 11 -20.12 26.01 -19.38
N SER A 12 -20.93 25.92 -20.44
CA SER A 12 -22.02 26.84 -20.71
C SER A 12 -23.34 26.41 -20.05
N ASP A 13 -23.50 25.12 -19.71
CA ASP A 13 -24.67 24.62 -19.01
C ASP A 13 -24.53 24.78 -17.49
N PRO A 14 -25.40 25.56 -16.83
CA PRO A 14 -25.38 25.72 -15.38
C PRO A 14 -25.54 24.41 -14.61
N ASN A 15 -26.28 23.43 -15.14
CA ASN A 15 -26.47 22.14 -14.45
C ASN A 15 -25.19 21.31 -14.50
N GLU A 16 -24.53 21.24 -15.64
CA GLU A 16 -23.23 20.60 -15.80
C GLU A 16 -22.15 21.27 -14.93
N ALA A 17 -22.11 22.60 -14.90
CA ALA A 17 -21.19 23.34 -14.03
C ALA A 17 -21.43 23.02 -12.54
N PHE A 18 -22.69 22.97 -12.10
CA PHE A 18 -23.04 22.58 -10.74
C PHE A 18 -22.61 21.15 -10.42
N ARG A 19 -22.84 20.19 -11.34
CA ARG A 19 -22.46 18.79 -11.17
C ARG A 19 -20.95 18.63 -11.02
N ILE A 20 -20.17 19.26 -11.90
CA ILE A 20 -18.70 19.22 -11.86
C ILE A 20 -18.19 19.83 -10.56
N ASN A 21 -18.71 21.00 -10.18
CA ASN A 21 -18.33 21.66 -8.94
C ASN A 21 -18.63 20.79 -7.70
N ASN A 22 -19.82 20.18 -7.63
CA ASN A 22 -20.20 19.33 -6.51
C ASN A 22 -19.32 18.06 -6.43
N PHE A 23 -19.02 17.45 -7.58
CA PHE A 23 -18.10 16.32 -7.65
C PHE A 23 -16.70 16.70 -7.13
N ASN A 24 -16.14 17.82 -7.61
CA ASN A 24 -14.83 18.29 -7.17
C ASN A 24 -14.81 18.55 -5.65
N ILE A 25 -15.80 19.28 -5.13
CA ILE A 25 -15.93 19.52 -3.69
C ILE A 25 -15.97 18.20 -2.90
N THR A 26 -16.70 17.21 -3.40
CA THR A 26 -16.82 15.90 -2.75
C THR A 26 -15.47 15.17 -2.70
N ILE A 27 -14.76 15.12 -3.83
CA ILE A 27 -13.44 14.48 -3.91
C ILE A 27 -12.42 15.23 -3.06
N ASP A 28 -12.37 16.55 -3.14
CA ASP A 28 -11.45 17.38 -2.35
C ASP A 28 -11.70 17.20 -0.85
N THR A 29 -12.97 17.13 -0.44
CA THR A 29 -13.34 16.86 0.95
C THR A 29 -12.91 15.46 1.38
N ALA A 30 -13.10 14.44 0.53
CA ALA A 30 -12.68 13.08 0.82
C ALA A 30 -11.15 12.98 0.98
N VAL A 31 -10.39 13.55 0.03
CA VAL A 31 -8.92 13.59 0.06
C VAL A 31 -8.44 14.33 1.31
N SER A 32 -8.95 15.54 1.57
CA SER A 32 -8.58 16.34 2.74
C SER A 32 -8.88 15.61 4.07
N THR A 33 -10.00 14.90 4.14
CA THR A 33 -10.37 14.12 5.33
C THR A 33 -9.41 12.94 5.53
N LEU A 34 -9.05 12.22 4.46
CA LEU A 34 -8.10 11.12 4.52
C LEU A 34 -6.70 11.61 4.93
N GLU A 35 -6.24 12.72 4.35
CA GLU A 35 -4.98 13.34 4.73
C GLU A 35 -4.96 13.76 6.20
N CYS A 36 -6.04 14.42 6.67
CA CYS A 36 -6.16 14.82 8.07
C CYS A 36 -6.09 13.61 9.01
N ARG A 37 -6.81 12.52 8.70
CA ARG A 37 -6.76 11.29 9.48
C ARG A 37 -5.37 10.66 9.47
N PHE A 38 -4.71 10.62 8.32
CA PHE A 38 -3.35 10.09 8.23
C PHE A 38 -2.38 10.91 9.08
N LYS A 39 -2.37 12.24 8.92
CA LYS A 39 -1.53 13.17 9.66
C LYS A 39 -1.78 13.08 11.17
N ALA A 40 -3.04 12.98 11.59
CA ALA A 40 -3.42 12.97 13.00
C ALA A 40 -3.12 11.65 13.72
N PHE A 41 -3.27 10.49 13.05
CA PHE A 41 -3.25 9.20 13.74
C PHE A 41 -2.11 8.27 13.34
N ASN A 42 -1.65 8.34 12.09
CA ASN A 42 -0.79 7.31 11.52
C ASN A 42 0.59 7.83 11.10
N ASN A 43 0.78 9.14 10.96
CA ASN A 43 2.04 9.71 10.45
C ASN A 43 3.26 9.21 11.21
N GLN A 44 3.21 9.20 12.55
CA GLN A 44 4.33 8.72 13.35
C GLN A 44 4.56 7.21 13.22
N LEU A 45 3.48 6.42 13.17
CA LEU A 45 3.61 4.97 12.93
C LEU A 45 4.25 4.68 11.56
N TYR A 46 3.89 5.43 10.53
CA TYR A 46 4.50 5.30 9.21
C TYR A 46 5.96 5.76 9.21
N ALA A 47 6.29 6.82 9.94
CA ALA A 47 7.68 7.24 10.13
C ALA A 47 8.50 6.14 10.81
N ASP A 48 7.98 5.52 11.87
CA ASP A 48 8.63 4.40 12.56
C ASP A 48 8.83 3.20 11.63
N LEU A 49 7.80 2.83 10.86
CA LEU A 49 7.84 1.72 9.90
C LEU A 49 8.80 1.98 8.73
N ALA A 50 8.98 3.22 8.31
CA ALA A 50 9.89 3.58 7.21
C ALA A 50 11.35 3.20 7.51
N TRP A 51 11.70 3.06 8.79
CA TRP A 51 13.03 2.62 9.20
C TRP A 51 13.26 1.12 9.12
N LEU A 52 12.20 0.33 8.94
CA LEU A 52 12.30 -1.10 8.64
C LEU A 52 12.66 -1.36 7.17
N ASP A 53 12.66 -0.33 6.33
CA ASP A 53 13.08 -0.41 4.95
C ASP A 53 14.60 -0.65 4.87
N PRO A 54 15.05 -1.72 4.20
CA PRO A 54 16.47 -1.99 3.98
C PRO A 54 17.27 -0.84 3.37
N ARG A 55 16.63 0.05 2.61
CA ARG A 55 17.25 1.25 2.04
C ARG A 55 17.78 2.18 3.12
N SER A 56 17.11 2.21 4.28
CA SER A 56 17.45 3.05 5.44
C SER A 56 18.54 2.41 6.33
N PHE A 57 18.86 1.13 6.15
CA PHE A 57 19.78 0.40 7.04
C PHE A 57 21.23 0.88 6.94
N ASN A 58 21.63 1.41 5.78
CA ASN A 58 22.94 2.03 5.62
C ASN A 58 23.09 3.21 6.59
N GLU A 59 22.07 4.05 6.70
CA GLU A 59 22.06 5.20 7.63
C GLU A 59 22.12 4.71 9.08
N ILE A 60 21.29 3.73 9.45
CA ILE A 60 21.29 3.12 10.79
C ILE A 60 22.67 2.55 11.17
N SER A 61 23.33 1.88 10.22
CA SER A 61 24.62 1.23 10.46
C SER A 61 25.78 2.23 10.66
N VAL A 62 25.74 3.36 9.95
CA VAL A 62 26.77 4.42 10.00
C VAL A 62 26.57 5.30 11.23
N SER A 63 25.33 5.63 11.58
CA SER A 63 24.99 6.50 12.70
C SER A 63 24.11 5.78 13.72
N ARG A 64 24.64 4.75 14.38
CA ARG A 64 23.94 4.01 15.47
C ARG A 64 23.29 4.92 16.52
N LEU A 65 23.92 6.06 16.84
CA LEU A 65 23.36 7.07 17.75
C LEU A 65 22.13 7.82 17.21
N GLN A 66 21.98 7.92 15.89
CA GLN A 66 20.86 8.56 15.20
C GLN A 66 19.78 7.57 14.77
N ALA A 67 19.96 6.27 15.04
CA ALA A 67 18.90 5.30 14.81
C ALA A 67 17.61 5.78 15.51
N PRO A 68 16.48 5.76 14.80
CA PRO A 68 15.21 6.20 15.35
C PRO A 68 14.86 5.38 16.58
N THR A 69 14.06 5.98 17.45
CA THR A 69 13.36 5.25 18.49
C THR A 69 11.94 5.02 17.97
N PRO A 70 11.56 3.80 17.58
CA PRO A 70 10.24 3.54 16.98
C PRO A 70 9.15 3.45 18.07
N GLU A 71 8.81 4.59 18.67
CA GLU A 71 7.92 4.66 19.86
C GLU A 71 6.51 4.14 19.58
N VAL A 72 5.87 4.62 18.52
CA VAL A 72 4.47 4.29 18.22
C VAL A 72 4.37 2.86 17.70
N LEU A 73 5.35 2.41 16.93
CA LEU A 73 5.46 0.99 16.57
C LEU A 73 5.63 0.11 17.82
N CYS A 74 6.44 0.53 18.79
CA CYS A 74 6.60 -0.18 20.04
C CYS A 74 5.27 -0.30 20.79
N GLU A 75 4.52 0.79 20.92
CA GLU A 75 3.19 0.80 21.56
C GLU A 75 2.22 -0.20 20.92
N LYS A 76 2.23 -0.32 19.58
CA LYS A 76 1.39 -1.29 18.86
C LYS A 76 1.81 -2.75 19.09
N LEU A 77 3.09 -2.98 19.38
CA LEU A 77 3.66 -4.31 19.56
C LEU A 77 3.57 -4.81 21.01
N ILE A 78 3.30 -3.94 21.99
CA ILE A 78 3.10 -4.32 23.40
C ILE A 78 2.03 -5.40 23.57
N SER A 79 0.99 -5.41 22.74
CA SER A 79 -0.06 -6.44 22.78
C SER A 79 0.45 -7.85 22.45
N PHE A 80 1.55 -7.95 21.68
CA PHE A 80 2.19 -9.22 21.31
C PHE A 80 3.36 -9.56 22.23
N LYS A 81 4.12 -8.56 22.69
CA LYS A 81 5.27 -8.69 23.57
C LYS A 81 5.17 -7.65 24.70
N PRO A 82 4.54 -7.99 25.84
CA PRO A 82 4.23 -7.02 26.91
C PRO A 82 5.44 -6.33 27.53
N ASP A 83 6.59 -7.01 27.56
CA ASP A 83 7.83 -6.48 28.14
C ASP A 83 8.67 -5.69 27.12
N MET A 84 8.12 -5.40 25.94
CA MET A 84 8.85 -4.66 24.92
C MET A 84 8.90 -3.17 25.26
N ILE A 85 10.10 -2.59 25.14
CA ILE A 85 10.34 -1.16 25.35
C ILE A 85 10.97 -0.58 24.08
N ALA A 86 10.77 0.71 23.82
CA ALA A 86 11.20 1.32 22.56
C ALA A 86 12.73 1.20 22.34
N GLU A 87 13.51 1.24 23.43
CA GLU A 87 14.95 1.02 23.39
C GLU A 87 15.35 -0.41 23.02
N SER A 88 14.59 -1.43 23.47
CA SER A 88 14.89 -2.81 23.08
C SER A 88 14.56 -3.03 21.61
N LEU A 89 13.46 -2.47 21.12
CA LEU A 89 13.10 -2.50 19.69
C LEU A 89 14.14 -1.75 18.83
N ARG A 90 14.62 -0.59 19.29
CA ARG A 90 15.70 0.14 18.63
C ARG A 90 16.98 -0.70 18.52
N ASN A 91 17.38 -1.37 19.59
CA ASN A 91 18.56 -2.24 19.58
C ASN A 91 18.39 -3.45 18.65
N GLU A 92 17.20 -4.06 18.63
CA GLU A 92 16.85 -5.12 17.67
C GLU A 92 16.94 -4.60 16.22
N LEU A 93 16.45 -3.39 15.93
CA LEU A 93 16.54 -2.75 14.61
C LEU A 93 18.00 -2.49 14.19
N ILE A 94 18.83 -1.95 15.08
CA ILE A 94 20.27 -1.74 14.81
C ILE A 94 20.96 -3.08 14.50
N ASN A 95 20.63 -4.12 15.26
CA ASN A 95 21.19 -5.45 15.05
C ASN A 95 20.75 -6.04 13.70
N LEU A 96 19.46 -5.91 13.36
CA LEU A 96 18.92 -6.30 12.05
C LEU A 96 19.64 -5.57 10.91
N ALA A 97 19.78 -4.25 11.00
CA ALA A 97 20.46 -3.44 9.99
C ALA A 97 21.93 -3.86 9.80
N ALA A 98 22.65 -4.14 10.89
CA ALA A 98 24.04 -4.59 10.84
C ALA A 98 24.18 -5.99 10.19
N GLN A 99 23.21 -6.87 10.40
CA GLN A 99 23.23 -8.25 9.87
C GLN A 99 22.57 -8.38 8.50
N TRP A 100 21.89 -7.34 8.01
CA TRP A 100 21.08 -7.39 6.79
C TRP A 100 21.84 -7.92 5.57
N ASN A 101 23.10 -7.52 5.39
CA ASN A 101 23.91 -7.97 4.27
C ASN A 101 24.21 -9.47 4.30
N MET A 102 24.26 -10.09 5.48
CA MET A 102 24.40 -11.54 5.63
C MET A 102 23.06 -12.23 5.44
N LEU A 103 22.00 -11.69 6.06
CA LEU A 103 20.64 -12.25 6.01
C LEU A 103 20.05 -12.24 4.59
N LYS A 104 20.30 -11.20 3.80
CA LYS A 104 19.79 -11.08 2.42
C LYS A 104 20.44 -12.08 1.44
N ILE A 105 21.60 -12.64 1.79
CA ILE A 105 22.32 -13.62 0.97
C ILE A 105 21.86 -15.04 1.32
N THR A 106 21.41 -15.26 2.55
CA THR A 106 21.22 -16.61 3.10
C THR A 106 20.00 -17.41 2.61
N HIS A 107 19.12 -16.93 1.73
CA HIS A 107 18.05 -17.79 1.19
C HIS A 107 17.50 -17.32 -0.17
N LEU A 108 18.18 -17.69 -1.25
CA LEU A 108 17.53 -17.81 -2.57
C LEU A 108 17.76 -19.16 -3.27
N GLU A 109 18.59 -20.05 -2.71
CA GLU A 109 18.84 -21.37 -3.32
C GLU A 109 17.78 -22.42 -2.92
N ASP A 110 17.09 -22.23 -1.78
CA ASP A 110 16.09 -23.20 -1.26
C ASP A 110 14.63 -22.72 -1.33
N TYR A 111 14.38 -21.46 -1.70
CA TYR A 111 13.02 -21.00 -1.99
C TYR A 111 12.73 -21.28 -3.47
N SER A 112 12.49 -22.54 -3.80
CA SER A 112 11.69 -22.90 -4.98
C SER A 112 10.28 -22.37 -4.71
N MET A 113 10.06 -21.08 -4.96
CA MET A 113 8.72 -20.66 -5.32
C MET A 113 8.41 -21.41 -6.59
N ASN A 114 7.68 -22.51 -6.46
CA ASN A 114 6.77 -22.92 -7.49
C ASN A 114 5.76 -21.77 -7.60
N PHE A 115 6.15 -20.70 -8.29
CA PHE A 115 5.23 -20.15 -9.25
C PHE A 115 5.00 -21.33 -10.19
N GLU A 116 4.00 -22.15 -9.85
CA GLU A 116 3.22 -22.72 -10.93
C GLU A 116 2.94 -21.50 -11.80
N ASP A 117 3.55 -21.47 -12.98
CA ASP A 117 2.97 -20.77 -14.10
C ASP A 117 1.56 -21.34 -14.19
N ASP A 118 0.65 -20.79 -13.38
CA ASP A 118 -0.72 -20.67 -13.77
C ASP A 118 -0.58 -19.89 -15.06
N ASP A 119 -0.61 -20.64 -16.16
CA ASP A 119 -0.94 -20.16 -17.48
C ASP A 119 -2.20 -19.31 -17.28
N ILE A 120 -2.00 -18.03 -16.95
CA ILE A 120 -2.94 -16.99 -17.28
C ILE A 120 -2.82 -16.91 -18.79
N GLU A 121 -3.37 -17.92 -19.47
CA GLU A 121 -3.93 -17.73 -20.78
C GLU A 121 -4.80 -16.48 -20.62
N THR A 122 -4.30 -15.40 -21.20
CA THR A 122 -5.04 -14.16 -21.38
C THR A 122 -6.23 -14.52 -22.24
N LEU A 123 -7.29 -15.00 -21.59
CA LEU A 123 -8.56 -15.29 -22.23
C LEU A 123 -8.95 -14.05 -23.01
N SER A 124 -9.08 -14.23 -24.32
CA SER A 124 -9.54 -13.18 -25.21
C SER A 124 -10.90 -12.69 -24.71
N ASP A 125 -11.26 -11.44 -24.96
CA ASP A 125 -12.48 -10.84 -24.42
C ASP A 125 -13.75 -11.68 -24.73
N ASN A 126 -13.73 -12.47 -25.82
CA ASN A 126 -14.82 -13.40 -26.17
C ASN A 126 -14.98 -14.57 -25.19
N GLU A 127 -13.91 -15.06 -24.57
CA GLU A 127 -13.96 -16.24 -23.70
C GLU A 127 -14.44 -15.89 -22.28
N ARG A 128 -14.26 -14.62 -21.87
CA ARG A 128 -14.78 -14.08 -20.60
C ARG A 128 -16.30 -13.98 -20.59
N ASP A 129 -16.90 -13.57 -21.70
CA ASP A 129 -18.36 -13.44 -21.81
C ASP A 129 -19.06 -14.80 -21.78
N GLU A 130 -18.48 -15.81 -22.43
CA GLU A 130 -19.03 -17.17 -22.38
C GLU A 130 -18.89 -17.83 -21.00
N ALA A 131 -17.81 -17.55 -20.27
CA ALA A 131 -17.63 -18.03 -18.91
C ALA A 131 -18.69 -17.44 -17.96
N PHE A 132 -18.99 -16.15 -18.09
CA PHE A 132 -20.02 -15.47 -17.29
C PHE A 132 -21.44 -16.00 -17.58
N GLU A 133 -21.75 -16.29 -18.84
CA GLU A 133 -23.02 -16.91 -19.26
C GLU A 133 -23.19 -18.34 -18.71
N ARG A 134 -22.12 -19.14 -18.68
CA ARG A 134 -22.13 -20.51 -18.12
C ARG A 134 -22.34 -20.50 -16.59
N GLU A 135 -21.72 -19.56 -15.88
CA GLU A 135 -21.87 -19.39 -14.44
C GLU A 135 -23.30 -18.95 -14.07
N SER A 136 -23.89 -18.06 -14.87
CA SER A 136 -25.25 -17.53 -14.67
C SER A 136 -26.34 -18.60 -14.87
N LYS A 137 -26.14 -19.51 -15.84
CA LYS A 137 -27.05 -20.64 -16.08
C LYS A 137 -26.99 -21.69 -14.97
N LYS A 138 -25.83 -21.95 -14.37
CA LYS A 138 -25.70 -22.86 -13.22
C LYS A 138 -26.47 -22.36 -11.99
N LYS A 139 -26.43 -21.06 -11.71
CA LYS A 139 -27.16 -20.47 -10.57
C LYS A 139 -28.68 -20.49 -10.77
N HIS A 140 -29.17 -20.37 -12.01
CA HIS A 140 -30.61 -20.39 -12.26
C HIS A 140 -31.24 -21.80 -12.09
N VAL A 141 -30.48 -22.87 -12.35
CA VAL A 141 -30.96 -24.26 -12.16
C VAL A 141 -31.00 -24.64 -10.67
N SER A 142 -30.12 -24.06 -9.83
CA SER A 142 -30.05 -24.39 -8.40
C SER A 142 -31.17 -23.80 -7.54
N CYS A 143 -31.98 -22.85 -8.05
CA CYS A 143 -33.05 -22.19 -7.29
C CYS A 143 -34.46 -22.71 -7.60
N LYS A 144 -34.60 -23.90 -8.20
CA LYS A 144 -35.92 -24.48 -8.54
C LYS A 144 -36.25 -25.84 -7.92
N ASN A 145 -35.51 -26.26 -6.88
CA ASN A 145 -35.90 -27.39 -6.04
C ASN A 145 -36.33 -26.91 -4.65
#